data_AF-A0A9N9W2L3-F1
#
_entry.id   AF-A0A9N9W2L3-F1
#
_cell.length_a   1.000
_cell.length_b   1.000
_cell.length_c   1.000
_cell.angle_alpha   90.00
_cell.angle_beta   90.00
_cell.angle_gamma   90.00
#
_symmetry.space_group_name_H-M   'P 1'
#
loop_
_entity.id
_entity.type
_entity.pdbx_description
1 polymer ?
#
loop_
_entity_poly.entity_id
_entity_poly.type
_entity_poly.pdbx_seq_one_letter_code
_entity_poly.pdbx_strand_id
1 'polypeptide(L)'
;MGYFTPRPQLIPGQLISRSRRFVVLIAISIAVFILLGLWRLASTCPDRGFCPGVFEYKTAIKQVHISDTSPTSDDLRHAISQSPSSAPAPQQISGMSPVPTAMPTKGPCEGFPDTSNILLIMKTGASESFARIPTQLLMNLRCISDFLIFGDMEQTVAGYHVQDSLDEVREEVKANNPDFDLYFRQKNCASDQETCNRNTNDNTASQGWNLDKYKNIHIAEKTWRQKPNYDWYLYVDADTYVVWPTIVEWLQHVNPKEQWYIGSVAFLGDFPFAHGGSGYLVSQATMKNFFDGKTDVAKEWDFEARGTCCGDYLLSYALRHEVGVRATNVWPVVNGEKPSTMSYGKAQWCQPIVTMHHVSSEEVTGLHEFELERSFTSPLRFRDVYHRFIEHLLEDKRESWDNLSEDVFYLDEKTREYSDWQLQRTKKGDLSSIEREAHLGFNQCKKACHNDPGCFQFRLNQGICAMNKSIKHGRPRKPETKDDEWLSGWDVPKINRWVQENSNCGKITWPSVHT
;
A
#
# COMPACT_ATOMS: atom_id res chain seq x y z
N MET A 1 -75.13 33.26 -55.70
CA MET A 1 -75.55 33.12 -54.29
C MET A 1 -74.37 32.48 -53.57
N GLY A 2 -73.47 33.21 -52.92
CA GLY A 2 -73.65 34.02 -51.70
C GLY A 2 -73.28 33.12 -50.51
N TYR A 3 -72.30 33.38 -49.64
CA TYR A 3 -71.82 34.64 -49.10
C TYR A 3 -70.33 34.56 -48.68
N PHE A 4 -69.60 35.67 -48.90
CA PHE A 4 -68.28 35.99 -48.36
C PHE A 4 -68.49 36.97 -47.18
N THR A 5 -67.80 36.78 -46.05
CA THR A 5 -67.51 37.82 -45.04
C THR A 5 -66.22 37.52 -44.25
N PRO A 6 -65.55 38.52 -43.65
CA PRO A 6 -64.09 38.62 -43.60
C PRO A 6 -63.44 38.40 -42.21
N ARG A 7 -62.11 38.22 -42.20
CA ARG A 7 -61.23 38.15 -41.01
C ARG A 7 -61.21 39.48 -40.22
N PRO A 8 -61.19 39.45 -38.87
CA PRO A 8 -60.82 40.60 -38.06
C PRO A 8 -59.29 40.72 -37.88
N GLN A 9 -58.79 41.94 -38.01
CA GLN A 9 -57.42 42.37 -37.67
C GLN A 9 -57.26 42.47 -36.14
N LEU A 10 -56.17 41.90 -35.61
CA LEU A 10 -55.76 42.07 -34.20
C LEU A 10 -54.83 43.28 -34.05
N ILE A 11 -55.18 44.18 -33.14
CA ILE A 11 -54.44 45.40 -32.77
C ILE A 11 -53.24 45.02 -31.88
N PRO A 12 -52.00 45.38 -32.22
CA PRO A 12 -50.82 45.11 -31.40
C PRO A 12 -50.64 46.23 -30.36
N GLY A 13 -51.25 46.09 -29.18
CA GLY A 13 -51.15 47.12 -28.13
C GLY A 13 -51.11 46.65 -26.68
N GLN A 14 -51.48 45.40 -26.37
CA GLN A 14 -51.62 44.97 -24.96
C GLN A 14 -50.71 43.81 -24.51
N LEU A 15 -49.90 43.23 -25.41
CA LEU A 15 -48.97 42.14 -25.05
C LEU A 15 -47.60 42.63 -24.53
N ILE A 16 -47.24 43.91 -24.70
CA ILE A 16 -45.92 44.44 -24.34
C ILE A 16 -45.83 44.87 -22.85
N SER A 17 -46.96 45.13 -22.19
CA SER A 17 -47.00 45.56 -20.78
C SER A 17 -46.85 44.40 -19.78
N ARG A 18 -47.42 43.23 -20.09
CA ARG A 18 -47.34 42.04 -19.22
C ARG A 18 -45.96 41.37 -19.27
N SER A 19 -45.27 41.36 -20.41
CA SER A 19 -43.93 40.74 -20.51
C SER A 19 -42.86 41.55 -19.77
N ARG A 20 -42.92 42.89 -19.81
CA ARG A 20 -41.98 43.76 -19.07
C ARG A 20 -42.08 43.59 -17.56
N ARG A 21 -43.29 43.47 -17.01
CA ARG A 21 -43.48 43.25 -15.56
C ARG A 21 -42.96 41.88 -15.12
N PHE A 22 -43.14 40.85 -15.95
CA PHE A 22 -42.65 39.51 -15.67
C PHE A 22 -41.12 39.42 -15.74
N VAL A 23 -40.50 40.08 -16.73
CA VAL A 23 -39.04 40.16 -16.87
C VAL A 23 -38.41 40.95 -15.71
N VAL A 24 -39.04 42.04 -15.26
CA VAL A 24 -38.57 42.81 -14.10
C VAL A 24 -38.66 42.00 -12.80
N LEU A 25 -39.73 41.23 -12.59
CA LEU A 25 -39.87 40.39 -11.39
C LEU A 25 -38.86 39.23 -11.36
N ILE A 26 -38.55 38.64 -12.52
CA ILE A 26 -37.50 37.62 -12.65
C ILE A 26 -36.12 38.25 -12.39
N ALA A 27 -35.84 39.43 -12.96
CA ALA A 27 -34.57 40.13 -12.74
C ALA A 27 -34.37 40.51 -11.26
N ILE A 28 -35.42 40.96 -10.58
CA ILE A 28 -35.39 41.26 -9.13
C ILE A 28 -35.15 39.97 -8.33
N SER A 29 -35.82 38.87 -8.67
CA SER A 29 -35.61 37.58 -7.97
C SER A 29 -34.18 37.08 -8.14
N ILE A 30 -33.63 37.13 -9.36
CA ILE A 30 -32.24 36.74 -9.62
C ILE A 30 -31.26 37.63 -8.86
N ALA A 31 -31.48 38.96 -8.85
CA ALA A 31 -30.65 39.89 -8.10
C ALA A 31 -30.70 39.61 -6.58
N VAL A 32 -31.87 39.28 -6.03
CA VAL A 32 -32.03 38.89 -4.63
C VAL A 32 -31.31 37.58 -4.33
N PHE A 33 -31.40 36.57 -5.20
CA PHE A 33 -30.66 35.31 -5.02
C PHE A 33 -29.14 35.49 -5.12
N ILE A 34 -28.67 36.34 -6.03
CA ILE A 34 -27.25 36.68 -6.15
C ILE A 34 -26.79 37.44 -4.90
N LEU A 35 -27.55 38.42 -4.42
CA LEU A 35 -27.20 39.18 -3.21
C LEU A 35 -27.24 38.30 -1.95
N LEU A 36 -28.19 37.36 -1.84
CA LEU A 36 -28.23 36.37 -0.75
C LEU A 36 -27.06 35.38 -0.84
N GLY A 37 -26.67 34.98 -2.05
CA GLY A 37 -25.50 34.13 -2.29
C GLY A 37 -24.21 34.85 -1.91
N LEU A 38 -24.02 36.09 -2.35
CA LEU A 38 -22.87 36.93 -2.02
C LEU A 38 -22.83 37.27 -0.52
N TRP A 39 -23.97 37.50 0.12
CA TRP A 39 -24.05 37.72 1.57
C TRP A 39 -23.68 36.44 2.35
N ARG A 40 -24.15 35.26 1.92
CA ARG A 40 -23.73 33.98 2.51
C ARG A 40 -22.24 33.70 2.34
N LEU A 41 -21.68 34.00 1.17
CA LEU A 41 -20.24 33.89 0.87
C LEU A 41 -19.41 34.87 1.72
N ALA A 42 -19.86 36.11 1.87
CA ALA A 42 -19.19 37.11 2.71
C ALA A 42 -19.29 36.76 4.21
N SER A 43 -20.39 36.15 4.66
CA SER A 43 -20.53 35.68 6.05
C SER A 43 -19.72 34.43 6.38
N THR A 44 -19.30 33.65 5.37
CA THR A 44 -18.51 32.42 5.55
C THR A 44 -17.00 32.63 5.43
N CYS A 45 -16.54 33.78 4.92
CA CYS A 45 -15.10 34.08 4.82
C CYS A 45 -14.83 35.51 5.32
N PRO A 46 -14.66 35.72 6.63
CA PRO A 46 -14.54 37.06 7.19
C PRO A 46 -13.18 37.72 7.00
N ASP A 47 -12.15 37.03 6.49
CA ASP A 47 -10.82 37.62 6.28
C ASP A 47 -10.19 37.12 4.98
N ARG A 48 -9.41 38.01 4.35
CA ARG A 48 -8.72 37.75 3.08
C ARG A 48 -7.65 36.66 3.26
N GLY A 49 -8.08 35.41 3.12
CA GLY A 49 -7.19 34.25 3.12
C GLY A 49 -7.93 33.01 3.60
N PHE A 50 -8.55 32.30 2.66
CA PHE A 50 -9.07 30.93 2.81
C PHE A 50 -10.47 30.77 3.44
N CYS A 51 -11.34 30.05 2.73
CA CYS A 51 -12.69 29.70 3.15
C CYS A 51 -12.70 28.23 3.65
N PRO A 52 -12.92 27.96 4.94
CA PRO A 52 -13.04 26.60 5.43
C PRO A 52 -14.45 26.08 5.09
N GLY A 53 -14.57 25.27 4.04
CA GLY A 53 -15.84 24.60 3.70
C GLY A 53 -16.12 24.33 2.23
N VAL A 54 -15.25 24.69 1.30
CA VAL A 54 -15.45 24.42 -0.15
C VAL A 54 -14.72 23.15 -0.63
N PHE A 55 -13.90 22.53 0.23
CA PHE A 55 -13.28 21.23 -0.02
C PHE A 55 -13.62 20.23 1.09
N GLU A 56 -14.91 19.94 1.29
CA GLU A 56 -15.28 18.60 1.77
C GLU A 56 -15.22 17.65 0.56
N TYR A 57 -14.01 17.23 0.20
CA TYR A 57 -13.90 15.98 -0.53
C TYR A 57 -14.27 14.90 0.47
N LYS A 58 -15.44 14.27 0.31
CA LYS A 58 -15.72 12.98 0.95
C LYS A 58 -14.69 12.00 0.40
N THR A 59 -13.54 11.91 1.04
CA THR A 59 -12.60 10.83 0.84
C THR A 59 -13.29 9.58 1.37
N ALA A 60 -13.96 8.86 0.49
CA ALA A 60 -14.41 7.51 0.77
C ALA A 60 -13.18 6.57 0.73
N ILE A 61 -12.23 6.78 1.64
CA ILE A 61 -11.41 5.67 2.12
C ILE A 61 -12.33 4.97 3.12
N LYS A 62 -13.06 3.96 2.64
CA LYS A 62 -13.77 3.05 3.52
C LYS A 62 -12.70 2.33 4.34
N GLN A 63 -12.59 2.72 5.61
CA GLN A 63 -11.90 1.95 6.63
C GLN A 63 -12.38 0.51 6.54
N VAL A 64 -11.48 -0.39 6.15
CA VAL A 64 -11.68 -1.82 6.39
C VAL A 64 -11.64 -1.97 7.90
N HIS A 65 -12.77 -2.30 8.51
CA HIS A 65 -12.82 -2.74 9.90
C HIS A 65 -11.97 -4.01 10.02
N ILE A 66 -10.78 -3.90 10.59
CA ILE A 66 -10.01 -5.05 11.08
C ILE A 66 -10.48 -5.25 12.52
N SER A 67 -11.41 -6.17 12.72
CA SER A 67 -11.83 -6.65 14.02
C SER A 67 -10.92 -7.82 14.44
N ASP A 68 -9.74 -7.50 14.95
CA ASP A 68 -8.87 -8.47 15.61
C ASP A 68 -9.29 -8.61 17.08
N THR A 69 -10.18 -9.57 17.35
CA THR A 69 -10.40 -10.08 18.71
C THR A 69 -9.48 -11.27 18.94
N SER A 70 -8.34 -11.01 19.59
CA SER A 70 -7.59 -12.06 20.30
C SER A 70 -8.30 -12.40 21.61
N PRO A 71 -8.32 -13.68 22.04
CA PRO A 71 -9.10 -14.13 23.18
C PRO A 71 -8.58 -13.55 24.49
N THR A 72 -9.49 -13.21 25.41
CA THR A 72 -9.18 -12.70 26.75
C THR A 72 -8.75 -13.85 27.67
N SER A 73 -7.96 -13.54 28.69
CA SER A 73 -7.38 -14.49 29.64
C SER A 73 -8.38 -15.25 30.54
N ASP A 74 -9.67 -14.91 30.46
CA ASP A 74 -10.73 -15.61 31.21
C ASP A 74 -11.27 -16.85 30.47
N ASP A 75 -11.12 -16.92 29.13
CA ASP A 75 -11.53 -18.10 28.34
C ASP A 75 -10.57 -19.30 28.53
N LEU A 76 -9.37 -19.08 29.08
CA LEU A 76 -8.37 -20.13 29.34
C LEU A 76 -8.59 -20.87 30.68
N ARG A 77 -9.48 -20.39 31.56
CA ARG A 77 -9.71 -21.04 32.88
C ARG A 77 -10.81 -22.11 32.86
N HIS A 78 -11.62 -22.18 31.82
CA HIS A 78 -12.70 -23.19 31.71
C HIS A 78 -12.36 -24.40 30.82
N ALA A 79 -11.17 -24.46 30.21
CA ALA A 79 -10.73 -25.60 29.41
C ALA A 79 -9.92 -26.66 30.20
N ILE A 80 -9.72 -26.48 31.51
CA ILE A 80 -9.03 -27.46 32.38
C ILE A 80 -10.06 -28.14 33.29
N SER A 81 -10.93 -28.97 32.71
CA SER A 81 -11.56 -30.05 33.46
C SER A 81 -12.14 -31.08 32.50
N GLN A 82 -11.83 -32.35 32.78
CA GLN A 82 -12.35 -33.58 32.17
C GLN A 82 -11.59 -34.12 30.96
N SER A 83 -10.52 -34.86 31.25
CA SER A 83 -9.99 -35.91 30.38
C SER A 83 -10.85 -37.17 30.49
N PRO A 84 -11.13 -37.85 29.36
CA PRO A 84 -11.18 -39.30 29.34
C PRO A 84 -9.96 -39.88 28.60
N SER A 85 -9.30 -40.81 29.29
CA SER A 85 -8.18 -41.61 28.81
C SER A 85 -8.61 -42.57 27.71
N SER A 86 -8.07 -42.41 26.50
CA SER A 86 -7.61 -43.47 25.57
C SER A 86 -7.51 -42.94 24.13
N ALA A 87 -6.30 -42.63 23.67
CA ALA A 87 -5.99 -42.39 22.26
C ALA A 87 -4.93 -43.40 21.79
N PRO A 88 -5.07 -44.02 20.59
CA PRO A 88 -4.07 -44.94 20.07
C PRO A 88 -2.83 -44.21 19.53
N ALA A 89 -1.69 -44.90 19.54
CA ALA A 89 -0.38 -44.35 19.17
C ALA A 89 -0.31 -43.81 17.72
N PRO A 90 0.49 -42.75 17.44
CA PRO A 90 0.57 -42.15 16.12
C PRO A 90 1.35 -43.03 15.14
N GLN A 91 0.79 -43.24 13.95
CA GLN A 91 1.51 -43.81 12.81
C GLN A 91 2.48 -42.78 12.22
N GLN A 92 3.73 -43.19 11.99
CA GLN A 92 4.76 -42.38 11.34
C GLN A 92 4.38 -42.09 9.88
N ILE A 93 4.21 -40.81 9.54
CA ILE A 93 4.15 -40.34 8.16
C ILE A 93 5.60 -40.22 7.66
N SER A 94 6.03 -41.20 6.88
CA SER A 94 7.32 -41.19 6.18
C SER A 94 7.18 -40.41 4.88
N GLY A 95 7.70 -39.18 4.82
CA GLY A 95 7.61 -38.38 3.57
C GLY A 95 8.25 -36.99 3.56
N MET A 96 9.09 -36.63 4.53
CA MET A 96 9.89 -35.39 4.44
C MET A 96 11.23 -35.71 3.79
N SER A 97 11.52 -35.06 2.67
CA SER A 97 12.87 -34.98 2.10
C SER A 97 13.86 -34.51 3.19
N PRO A 98 15.10 -35.02 3.20
CA PRO A 98 16.07 -34.67 4.24
C PRO A 98 16.34 -33.17 4.21
N VAL A 99 16.30 -32.56 5.40
CA VAL A 99 16.79 -31.19 5.66
C VAL A 99 18.23 -31.10 5.15
N PRO A 100 18.58 -30.14 4.27
CA PRO A 100 19.94 -29.98 3.79
C PRO A 100 20.88 -29.78 4.99
N THR A 101 21.72 -30.77 5.27
CA THR A 101 22.61 -30.81 6.43
C THR A 101 23.96 -30.16 6.11
N ALA A 102 23.94 -28.97 5.50
CA ALA A 102 25.14 -28.20 5.24
C ALA A 102 24.89 -26.74 5.61
N MET A 103 25.32 -26.37 6.83
CA MET A 103 25.64 -24.97 7.09
C MET A 103 26.68 -24.54 6.04
N PRO A 104 26.49 -23.40 5.35
CA PRO A 104 27.47 -22.92 4.40
C PRO A 104 28.84 -22.84 5.07
N THR A 105 29.88 -23.40 4.43
CA THR A 105 31.27 -23.36 4.90
C THR A 105 31.89 -21.95 4.83
N LYS A 106 31.06 -20.94 4.59
CA LYS A 106 31.36 -19.56 4.25
C LYS A 106 30.80 -18.65 5.32
N GLY A 107 31.45 -17.52 5.60
CA GLY A 107 30.95 -16.56 6.58
C GLY A 107 29.55 -16.05 6.21
N PRO A 108 28.71 -15.62 7.17
CA PRO A 108 27.31 -15.22 6.92
C PRO A 108 27.15 -14.01 5.99
N CYS A 109 28.24 -13.29 5.69
CA CYS A 109 28.28 -12.15 4.78
C CYS A 109 29.18 -12.39 3.57
N GLU A 110 29.65 -13.61 3.35
CA GLU A 110 30.47 -13.92 2.18
C GLU A 110 29.63 -13.81 0.90
N GLY A 111 30.12 -13.03 -0.07
CA GLY A 111 29.40 -12.75 -1.31
C GLY A 111 28.41 -11.59 -1.22
N PHE A 112 28.18 -11.03 -0.02
CA PHE A 112 27.34 -9.85 0.14
C PHE A 112 27.92 -8.66 -0.65
N PRO A 113 27.11 -7.90 -1.39
CA PRO A 113 27.59 -6.83 -2.25
C PRO A 113 28.11 -5.63 -1.44
N ASP A 114 28.94 -4.80 -2.08
CA ASP A 114 29.39 -3.53 -1.49
C ASP A 114 28.26 -2.50 -1.46
N THR A 115 27.83 -2.12 -0.25
CA THR A 115 26.75 -1.14 -0.05
C THR A 115 27.28 0.25 0.33
N SER A 116 28.59 0.51 0.24
CA SER A 116 29.22 1.72 0.79
C SER A 116 28.66 3.05 0.23
N ASN A 117 28.07 3.03 -0.96
CA ASN A 117 27.48 4.22 -1.61
C ASN A 117 25.97 4.40 -1.31
N ILE A 118 25.35 3.47 -0.60
CA ILE A 118 23.91 3.45 -0.30
C ILE A 118 23.74 3.55 1.21
N LEU A 119 23.11 4.63 1.67
CA LEU A 119 22.64 4.72 3.06
C LEU A 119 21.23 4.15 3.13
N LEU A 120 21.03 3.14 3.98
CA LEU A 120 19.68 2.70 4.35
C LEU A 120 19.15 3.54 5.51
N ILE A 121 17.91 4.01 5.35
CA ILE A 121 17.15 4.73 6.35
C ILE A 121 15.88 3.93 6.65
N MET A 122 15.84 3.30 7.82
CA MET A 122 14.72 2.48 8.27
C MET A 122 13.76 3.31 9.11
N LYS A 123 12.49 3.36 8.71
CA LYS A 123 11.41 4.02 9.47
C LYS A 123 10.57 2.97 10.21
N THR A 124 10.18 3.27 11.45
CA THR A 124 9.30 2.42 12.27
C THR A 124 8.31 3.25 13.10
N GLY A 125 7.28 2.63 13.66
CA GLY A 125 6.59 3.15 14.85
C GLY A 125 7.21 2.63 16.15
N ALA A 126 7.13 3.38 17.25
CA ALA A 126 7.61 2.92 18.55
C ALA A 126 6.76 1.78 19.12
N SER A 127 5.49 1.69 18.71
CA SER A 127 4.55 0.61 19.04
C SER A 127 4.91 -0.74 18.41
N GLU A 128 5.73 -0.76 17.36
CA GLU A 128 6.11 -1.98 16.62
C GLU A 128 7.62 -2.20 16.51
N SER A 129 8.44 -1.25 16.96
CA SER A 129 9.89 -1.29 16.77
C SER A 129 10.54 -2.57 17.32
N PHE A 130 10.11 -3.03 18.50
CA PHE A 130 10.58 -4.29 19.09
C PHE A 130 10.11 -5.55 18.34
N ALA A 131 9.01 -5.49 17.59
CA ALA A 131 8.51 -6.61 16.81
C ALA A 131 9.20 -6.72 15.43
N ARG A 132 9.75 -5.62 14.90
CA ARG A 132 10.28 -5.51 13.53
C ARG A 132 11.79 -5.36 13.46
N ILE A 133 12.35 -4.40 14.19
CA ILE A 133 13.76 -3.98 14.07
C ILE A 133 14.75 -5.11 14.41
N PRO A 134 14.57 -5.92 15.48
CA PRO A 134 15.53 -6.98 15.80
C PRO A 134 15.72 -7.98 14.65
N THR A 135 14.64 -8.36 13.96
CA THR A 135 14.72 -9.28 12.83
C THR A 135 15.47 -8.66 11.66
N GLN A 136 15.22 -7.38 11.36
CA GLN A 136 15.95 -6.67 10.30
C GLN A 136 17.46 -6.65 10.59
N LEU A 137 17.85 -6.33 11.84
CA LEU A 137 19.25 -6.30 12.27
C LEU A 137 19.95 -7.66 12.19
N LEU A 138 19.27 -8.73 12.59
CA LEU A 138 19.82 -10.08 12.57
C LEU A 138 19.89 -10.68 11.16
N MET A 139 19.05 -10.19 10.24
CA MET A 139 18.88 -10.73 8.90
C MET A 139 19.29 -9.71 7.83
N ASN A 140 18.35 -8.89 7.34
CA ASN A 140 18.55 -8.06 6.15
C ASN A 140 19.64 -6.98 6.28
N LEU A 141 19.90 -6.50 7.49
CA LEU A 141 20.92 -5.49 7.79
C LEU A 141 22.22 -6.08 8.35
N ARG A 142 22.29 -7.41 8.57
CA ARG A 142 23.41 -8.08 9.24
C ARG A 142 24.78 -7.75 8.66
N CYS A 143 24.83 -7.57 7.34
CA CYS A 143 26.07 -7.36 6.58
C CYS A 143 26.28 -5.90 6.17
N ILE A 144 25.42 -4.99 6.62
CA ILE A 144 25.51 -3.56 6.32
C ILE A 144 26.28 -2.88 7.45
N SER A 145 27.25 -2.04 7.09
CA SER A 145 28.12 -1.36 8.06
C SER A 145 27.57 -0.04 8.59
N ASP A 146 26.66 0.62 7.86
CA ASP A 146 26.12 1.93 8.23
C ASP A 146 24.66 2.06 7.76
N PHE A 147 23.79 2.50 8.66
CA PHE A 147 22.36 2.73 8.42
C PHE A 147 21.81 3.62 9.55
N LEU A 148 20.66 4.25 9.31
CA LEU A 148 19.93 5.02 10.31
C LEU A 148 18.57 4.36 10.59
N ILE A 149 18.13 4.39 11.84
CA ILE A 149 16.80 3.96 12.24
C ILE A 149 16.07 5.16 12.86
N PHE A 150 14.88 5.46 12.36
CA PHE A 150 14.02 6.52 12.86
C PHE A 150 12.67 5.96 13.30
N GLY A 151 12.17 6.46 14.43
CA GLY A 151 10.85 6.17 14.97
C GLY A 151 10.04 7.44 15.25
N ASP A 152 8.82 7.27 15.76
CA ASP A 152 8.08 8.36 16.44
C ASP A 152 8.53 8.56 17.89
N MET A 153 9.57 7.87 18.36
CA MET A 153 10.10 8.08 19.69
C MET A 153 11.55 7.61 19.73
N GLU A 154 12.37 8.37 20.44
CA GLU A 154 13.70 7.96 20.87
C GLU A 154 13.66 6.60 21.62
N GLN A 155 14.29 5.57 21.07
CA GLN A 155 14.38 4.23 21.67
C GLN A 155 15.77 3.61 21.47
N THR A 156 16.07 2.57 22.26
CA THR A 156 17.17 1.64 22.00
C THR A 156 16.59 0.25 21.79
N VAL A 157 16.78 -0.32 20.60
CA VAL A 157 16.26 -1.64 20.22
C VAL A 157 17.42 -2.53 19.80
N ALA A 158 17.57 -3.67 20.47
CA ALA A 158 18.69 -4.60 20.25
C ALA A 158 20.10 -3.95 20.30
N GLY A 159 20.26 -2.89 21.11
CA GLY A 159 21.50 -2.13 21.24
C GLY A 159 21.71 -1.03 20.18
N TYR A 160 20.77 -0.87 19.25
CA TYR A 160 20.80 0.18 18.22
C TYR A 160 19.88 1.34 18.59
N HIS A 161 20.33 2.55 18.28
CA HIS A 161 19.61 3.79 18.49
C HIS A 161 18.53 3.95 17.42
N VAL A 162 17.26 4.03 17.85
CA VAL A 162 16.12 4.47 17.04
C VAL A 162 15.86 5.94 17.36
N GLN A 163 16.15 6.82 16.41
CA GLN A 163 16.09 8.26 16.59
C GLN A 163 14.66 8.77 16.54
N ASP A 164 14.34 9.75 17.38
CA ASP A 164 13.07 10.47 17.28
C ASP A 164 13.02 11.33 16.02
N SER A 165 12.03 11.09 15.16
CA SER A 165 11.78 11.92 13.97
C SER A 165 10.83 13.09 14.24
N LEU A 166 10.21 13.17 15.41
CA LEU A 166 9.12 14.10 15.72
C LEU A 166 9.48 15.13 16.80
N ASP A 167 10.65 15.00 17.42
CA ASP A 167 11.19 15.91 18.43
C ASP A 167 11.37 17.35 17.91
N GLU A 168 11.72 17.52 16.63
CA GLU A 168 11.91 18.82 15.96
C GLU A 168 10.63 19.37 15.30
N VAL A 169 9.51 18.62 15.29
CA VAL A 169 8.21 19.13 14.82
C VAL A 169 7.79 20.30 15.69
N ARG A 170 7.28 21.36 15.06
CA ARG A 170 6.81 22.58 15.74
C ARG A 170 5.83 22.29 16.87
N GLU A 171 6.06 22.92 18.02
CA GLU A 171 5.18 22.78 19.19
C GLU A 171 3.73 23.19 18.87
N GLU A 172 3.53 24.20 18.03
CA GLU A 172 2.17 24.63 17.64
C GLU A 172 1.44 23.57 16.80
N VAL A 173 2.19 22.70 16.11
CA VAL A 173 1.65 21.60 15.30
C VAL A 173 1.31 20.39 16.18
N LYS A 174 2.08 20.17 17.24
CA LYS A 174 1.82 19.13 18.25
C LYS A 174 0.68 19.51 19.21
N ALA A 175 0.56 20.78 19.54
CA ALA A 175 -0.44 21.28 20.50
C ALA A 175 -1.88 21.11 19.97
N ASN A 176 -2.75 20.57 20.84
CA ASN A 176 -4.17 20.31 20.56
C ASN A 176 -4.42 19.50 19.28
N ASN A 177 -3.50 18.59 18.96
CA ASN A 177 -3.57 17.77 17.76
C ASN A 177 -3.67 16.28 18.14
N PRO A 178 -4.82 15.63 17.89
CA PRO A 178 -5.02 14.23 18.27
C PRO A 178 -4.10 13.25 17.53
N ASP A 179 -3.50 13.67 16.39
CA ASP A 179 -2.49 12.86 15.73
C ASP A 179 -1.30 12.54 16.65
N PHE A 180 -0.97 13.46 17.59
CA PHE A 180 0.13 13.32 18.54
C PHE A 180 -0.27 12.64 19.86
N ASP A 181 -1.52 12.21 20.04
CA ASP A 181 -1.96 11.53 21.26
C ASP A 181 -1.14 10.26 21.52
N LEU A 182 -0.86 9.49 20.47
CA LEU A 182 0.00 8.31 20.57
C LEU A 182 1.45 8.70 20.91
N TYR A 183 2.00 9.72 20.26
CA TYR A 183 3.35 10.22 20.54
C TYR A 183 3.54 10.55 22.02
N PHE A 184 2.63 11.35 22.58
CA PHE A 184 2.69 11.74 23.99
C PHE A 184 2.42 10.57 24.94
N ARG A 185 1.51 9.66 24.60
CA ARG A 185 1.26 8.45 25.39
C ARG A 185 2.50 7.57 25.48
N GLN A 186 3.18 7.35 24.35
CA GLN A 186 4.39 6.53 24.29
C GLN A 186 5.55 7.19 25.05
N LYS A 187 5.75 8.50 24.87
CA LYS A 187 6.80 9.27 25.59
C LYS A 187 6.61 9.30 27.10
N ASN A 188 5.37 9.39 27.57
CA ASN A 188 5.04 9.42 28.99
C ASN A 188 4.81 8.02 29.59
N CYS A 189 5.00 6.96 28.79
CA CYS A 189 4.86 5.59 29.24
C CYS A 189 6.02 5.20 30.15
N ALA A 190 5.71 4.85 31.41
CA ALA A 190 6.68 4.33 32.38
C ALA A 190 6.83 2.79 32.30
N SER A 191 6.33 2.17 31.24
CA SER A 191 6.30 0.73 31.03
C SER A 191 6.71 0.38 29.59
N ASP A 192 6.51 -0.86 29.17
CA ASP A 192 6.69 -1.23 27.77
C ASP A 192 5.56 -0.69 26.88
N GLN A 193 5.89 -0.47 25.61
CA GLN A 193 4.98 0.18 24.66
C GLN A 193 3.77 -0.69 24.30
N GLU A 194 3.90 -2.01 24.37
CA GLU A 194 2.77 -2.91 24.15
C GLU A 194 1.73 -2.70 25.26
N THR A 195 2.15 -2.76 26.52
CA THR A 195 1.30 -2.55 27.69
C THR A 195 0.63 -1.17 27.67
N CYS A 196 1.37 -0.12 27.31
CA CYS A 196 0.83 1.25 27.27
C CYS A 196 -0.21 1.48 26.15
N ASN A 197 -0.19 0.66 25.10
CA ASN A 197 -1.11 0.78 23.98
C ASN A 197 -2.28 -0.22 24.04
N ARG A 198 -2.19 -1.26 24.89
CA ARG A 198 -3.14 -2.39 24.94
C ARG A 198 -4.51 -2.08 25.55
N ASN A 199 -4.64 -1.00 26.32
CA ASN A 199 -5.84 -0.66 27.09
C ASN A 199 -6.49 0.67 26.67
N THR A 200 -6.28 1.09 25.43
CA THR A 200 -6.96 2.27 24.89
C THR A 200 -8.15 1.85 24.05
N ASN A 201 -9.25 2.60 24.13
CA ASN A 201 -10.38 2.45 23.18
C ASN A 201 -9.98 2.82 21.73
N ASP A 202 -8.76 3.34 21.55
CA ASP A 202 -8.21 3.76 20.28
C ASP A 202 -7.50 2.60 19.57
N ASN A 203 -7.63 2.57 18.24
CA ASN A 203 -6.83 1.69 17.40
C ASN A 203 -5.42 2.26 17.25
N THR A 204 -4.44 1.67 17.94
CA THR A 204 -3.03 2.08 17.91
C THR A 204 -2.46 2.11 16.49
N ALA A 205 -2.83 1.17 15.62
CA ALA A 205 -2.37 1.16 14.23
C ALA A 205 -2.90 2.39 13.47
N SER A 206 -4.16 2.76 13.69
CA SER A 206 -4.74 3.98 13.10
C SER A 206 -4.07 5.25 13.64
N GLN A 207 -3.76 5.30 14.94
CA GLN A 207 -3.07 6.44 15.53
C GLN A 207 -1.63 6.56 15.00
N GLY A 208 -0.93 5.42 14.89
CA GLY A 208 0.40 5.35 14.30
C GLY A 208 0.42 5.84 12.85
N TRP A 209 -0.56 5.43 12.04
CA TRP A 209 -0.72 5.90 10.67
C TRP A 209 -0.93 7.42 10.59
N ASN A 210 -1.81 7.97 11.42
CA ASN A 210 -2.06 9.42 11.47
C ASN A 210 -0.82 10.22 11.91
N LEU A 211 -0.02 9.66 12.81
CA LEU A 211 1.24 10.25 13.28
C LEU A 211 2.37 10.15 12.24
N ASP A 212 2.38 9.09 11.43
CA ASP A 212 3.46 8.81 10.47
C ASP A 212 3.67 9.93 9.44
N LYS A 213 2.61 10.68 9.11
CA LYS A 213 2.67 11.75 8.11
C LYS A 213 3.64 12.88 8.45
N TYR A 214 3.99 13.07 9.72
CA TYR A 214 4.94 14.09 10.17
C TYR A 214 6.41 13.63 10.07
N LYS A 215 6.69 12.34 9.86
CA LYS A 215 8.05 11.81 9.96
C LYS A 215 8.92 12.07 8.73
N ASN A 216 8.37 11.89 7.52
CA ASN A 216 9.16 11.70 6.29
C ASN A 216 10.15 12.84 5.97
N ILE A 217 9.70 14.10 6.02
CA ILE A 217 10.58 15.25 5.71
C ILE A 217 11.60 15.48 6.85
N HIS A 218 11.19 15.32 8.11
CA HIS A 218 12.09 15.40 9.27
C HIS A 218 13.17 14.33 9.22
N ILE A 219 12.82 13.08 8.90
CA ILE A 219 13.78 11.99 8.69
C ILE A 219 14.77 12.36 7.59
N ALA A 220 14.29 12.87 6.45
CA ALA A 220 15.16 13.25 5.33
C ALA A 220 16.12 14.39 5.70
N GLU A 221 15.64 15.44 6.39
CA GLU A 221 16.48 16.56 6.85
C GLU A 221 17.54 16.10 7.87
N LYS A 222 17.13 15.32 8.87
CA LYS A 222 18.05 14.76 9.89
C LYS A 222 19.08 13.82 9.27
N THR A 223 18.66 13.00 8.30
CA THR A 223 19.54 12.11 7.55
C THR A 223 20.61 12.91 6.82
N TRP A 224 20.23 13.95 6.08
CA TRP A 224 21.19 14.81 5.38
C TRP A 224 22.19 15.46 6.34
N ARG A 225 21.70 15.98 7.47
CA ARG A 225 22.52 16.63 8.49
C ARG A 225 23.59 15.68 9.07
N GLN A 226 23.25 14.40 9.25
CA GLN A 226 24.15 13.39 9.83
C GLN A 226 25.08 12.74 8.80
N LYS A 227 24.58 12.47 7.60
CA LYS A 227 25.23 11.62 6.59
C LYS A 227 25.06 12.20 5.17
N PRO A 228 25.64 13.38 4.85
CA PRO A 228 25.44 14.04 3.55
C PRO A 228 26.23 13.43 2.38
N ASN A 229 27.12 12.47 2.64
CA ASN A 229 28.14 12.02 1.68
C ASN A 229 27.84 10.64 1.06
N TYR A 230 26.56 10.29 0.88
CA TYR A 230 26.15 9.08 0.17
C TYR A 230 25.68 9.41 -1.25
N ASP A 231 25.84 8.47 -2.18
CA ASP A 231 25.30 8.62 -3.54
C ASP A 231 23.79 8.41 -3.55
N TRP A 232 23.31 7.48 -2.72
CA TRP A 232 21.92 7.06 -2.63
C TRP A 232 21.41 7.00 -1.20
N TYR A 233 20.20 7.50 -0.99
CA TYR A 233 19.47 7.43 0.27
C TYR A 233 18.24 6.55 0.05
N LEU A 234 18.29 5.33 0.58
CA LEU A 234 17.22 4.34 0.47
C LEU A 234 16.35 4.37 1.73
N TYR A 235 15.11 4.83 1.59
CA TYR A 235 14.14 4.87 2.67
C TYR A 235 13.24 3.65 2.58
N VAL A 236 13.09 2.93 3.69
CA VAL A 236 12.24 1.73 3.80
C VAL A 236 11.53 1.69 5.15
N ASP A 237 10.35 1.09 5.18
CA ASP A 237 9.65 0.79 6.42
C ASP A 237 10.25 -0.48 7.08
N ALA A 238 10.06 -0.64 8.39
CA ALA A 238 10.62 -1.76 9.15
C ALA A 238 10.04 -3.13 8.76
N ASP A 239 8.91 -3.16 8.04
CA ASP A 239 8.30 -4.34 7.43
C ASP A 239 8.55 -4.44 5.91
N THR A 240 9.64 -3.84 5.43
CA THR A 240 10.13 -3.97 4.05
C THR A 240 11.45 -4.74 4.00
N TYR A 241 11.56 -5.70 3.09
CA TYR A 241 12.80 -6.45 2.82
C TYR A 241 13.53 -5.86 1.61
N VAL A 242 14.85 -5.65 1.72
CA VAL A 242 15.70 -5.17 0.61
C VAL A 242 16.52 -6.32 0.02
N VAL A 243 16.43 -6.51 -1.29
CA VAL A 243 17.28 -7.48 -2.01
C VAL A 243 18.57 -6.78 -2.43
N TRP A 244 19.58 -6.87 -1.57
CA TRP A 244 20.87 -6.17 -1.73
C TRP A 244 21.59 -6.47 -3.05
N PRO A 245 21.72 -7.74 -3.51
CA PRO A 245 22.36 -8.01 -4.80
C PRO A 245 21.67 -7.31 -5.96
N THR A 246 20.33 -7.24 -5.94
CA THR A 246 19.57 -6.58 -7.00
C THR A 246 19.78 -5.07 -7.00
N ILE A 247 19.65 -4.41 -5.85
CA ILE A 247 19.72 -2.94 -5.80
C ILE A 247 21.12 -2.43 -6.08
N VAL A 248 22.17 -3.10 -5.59
CA VAL A 248 23.56 -2.70 -5.83
C VAL A 248 23.91 -2.84 -7.32
N GLU A 249 23.47 -3.91 -7.99
CA GLU A 249 23.69 -4.06 -9.43
C GLU A 249 22.89 -3.03 -10.23
N TRP A 250 21.62 -2.80 -9.88
CA TRP A 250 20.77 -1.83 -10.56
C TRP A 250 21.33 -0.41 -10.51
N LEU A 251 21.78 0.06 -9.35
CA LEU A 251 22.21 1.45 -9.16
C LEU A 251 23.51 1.79 -9.89
N GLN A 252 24.26 0.81 -10.41
CA GLN A 252 25.39 1.05 -11.32
C GLN A 252 24.95 1.68 -12.65
N HIS A 253 23.67 1.56 -12.99
CA HIS A 253 23.09 2.07 -14.24
C HIS A 253 22.42 3.43 -14.08
N VAL A 254 22.44 4.02 -12.89
CA VAL A 254 21.79 5.30 -12.60
C VAL A 254 22.80 6.28 -12.04
N ASN A 255 22.86 7.49 -12.62
CA ASN A 255 23.80 8.52 -12.20
C ASN A 255 23.29 9.26 -10.94
N PRO A 256 23.91 9.11 -9.76
CA PRO A 256 23.46 9.77 -8.52
C PRO A 256 23.69 11.29 -8.50
N LYS A 257 24.45 11.82 -9.47
CA LYS A 257 24.70 13.26 -9.63
C LYS A 257 23.57 13.99 -10.36
N GLU A 258 22.61 13.26 -10.90
CA GLU A 258 21.36 13.80 -11.43
C GLU A 258 20.27 13.73 -10.36
N GLN A 259 19.31 14.65 -10.42
CA GLN A 259 18.25 14.75 -9.42
C GLN A 259 17.21 13.64 -9.61
N TRP A 260 17.33 12.58 -8.83
CA TRP A 260 16.38 11.47 -8.78
C TRP A 260 15.58 11.42 -7.49
N TYR A 261 14.30 11.07 -7.66
CA TYR A 261 13.41 10.56 -6.64
C TYR A 261 12.64 9.38 -7.23
N ILE A 262 12.97 8.16 -6.80
CA ILE A 262 12.60 6.92 -7.48
C ILE A 262 11.84 6.01 -6.53
N GLY A 263 10.73 5.40 -6.99
CA GLY A 263 10.01 4.38 -6.24
C GLY A 263 8.84 3.78 -7.00
N SER A 264 7.96 3.08 -6.29
CA SER A 264 6.67 2.63 -6.85
C SER A 264 5.68 3.79 -6.80
N VAL A 265 5.24 4.31 -7.96
CA VAL A 265 4.36 5.48 -7.98
C VAL A 265 2.93 5.12 -7.59
N ALA A 266 2.41 5.84 -6.61
CA ALA A 266 1.01 5.91 -6.22
C ALA A 266 0.44 7.31 -6.51
N PHE A 267 -0.87 7.48 -6.35
CA PHE A 267 -1.57 8.73 -6.68
C PHE A 267 -2.48 9.19 -5.55
N LEU A 268 -2.41 10.48 -5.22
CA LEU A 268 -3.42 11.17 -4.41
C LEU A 268 -4.05 12.24 -5.29
N GLY A 269 -5.30 12.01 -5.69
CA GLY A 269 -5.90 12.72 -6.82
C GLY A 269 -5.06 12.50 -8.08
N ASP A 270 -4.67 13.57 -8.75
CA ASP A 270 -3.83 13.53 -9.97
C ASP A 270 -2.33 13.66 -9.69
N PHE A 271 -1.92 13.71 -8.41
CA PHE A 271 -0.52 13.92 -8.05
C PHE A 271 0.22 12.58 -7.85
N PRO A 272 1.29 12.29 -8.61
CA PRO A 272 2.11 11.10 -8.43
C PRO A 272 3.10 11.27 -7.28
N PHE A 273 3.21 10.26 -6.42
CA PHE A 273 4.17 10.21 -5.32
C PHE A 273 4.80 8.82 -5.21
N ALA A 274 6.00 8.70 -4.65
CA ALA A 274 6.59 7.37 -4.41
C ALA A 274 6.02 6.79 -3.12
N HIS A 275 5.42 5.61 -3.20
CA HIS A 275 4.77 4.95 -2.07
C HIS A 275 5.79 4.54 -1.00
N GLY A 276 5.60 5.03 0.24
CA GLY A 276 6.55 4.90 1.34
C GLY A 276 6.85 3.45 1.73
N GLY A 277 5.80 2.63 1.86
CA GLY A 277 5.95 1.22 2.24
C GLY A 277 6.75 0.40 1.23
N SER A 278 6.56 0.67 -0.06
CA SER A 278 7.37 0.03 -1.12
C SER A 278 8.85 0.39 -1.04
N GLY A 279 9.19 1.45 -0.32
CA GLY A 279 10.51 2.05 -0.29
C GLY A 279 10.73 3.02 -1.45
N TYR A 280 11.65 3.96 -1.26
CA TYR A 280 12.05 4.93 -2.27
C TYR A 280 13.51 5.33 -2.15
N LEU A 281 14.08 5.75 -3.26
CA LEU A 281 15.46 6.22 -3.38
C LEU A 281 15.46 7.72 -3.66
N VAL A 282 16.31 8.45 -2.93
CA VAL A 282 16.63 9.84 -3.22
C VAL A 282 18.12 9.91 -3.57
N SER A 283 18.45 10.50 -4.71
CA SER A 283 19.86 10.71 -5.10
C SER A 283 20.54 11.76 -4.22
N GLN A 284 21.87 11.70 -4.16
CA GLN A 284 22.68 12.75 -3.55
C GLN A 284 22.34 14.14 -4.10
N ALA A 285 22.21 14.29 -5.42
CA ALA A 285 21.93 15.58 -6.03
C ALA A 285 20.59 16.17 -5.55
N THR A 286 19.56 15.32 -5.43
CA THR A 286 18.26 15.75 -4.88
C THR A 286 18.38 16.13 -3.41
N MET A 287 19.00 15.29 -2.57
CA MET A 287 19.16 15.58 -1.14
C MET A 287 19.95 16.86 -0.90
N LYS A 288 21.05 17.04 -1.64
CA LYS A 288 21.87 18.25 -1.61
C LYS A 288 21.08 19.49 -1.99
N ASN A 289 20.38 19.48 -3.12
CA ASN A 289 19.62 20.66 -3.56
C ASN A 289 18.44 20.97 -2.62
N PHE A 290 17.91 19.94 -1.95
CA PHE A 290 16.80 20.12 -1.02
C PHE A 290 17.26 20.71 0.32
N PHE A 291 18.39 20.25 0.88
CA PHE A 291 18.79 20.58 2.26
C PHE A 291 20.13 21.33 2.43
N ASP A 292 21.05 21.32 1.46
CA ASP A 292 22.39 21.91 1.62
C ASP A 292 22.31 23.42 1.85
N GLY A 293 22.99 23.89 2.91
CA GLY A 293 22.96 25.30 3.33
C GLY A 293 21.61 25.80 3.87
N LYS A 294 20.62 24.92 4.08
CA LYS A 294 19.30 25.25 4.63
C LYS A 294 19.14 24.65 6.03
N THR A 295 18.26 25.24 6.83
CA THR A 295 17.88 24.76 8.15
C THR A 295 16.37 24.91 8.33
N ASP A 296 15.77 24.01 9.11
CA ASP A 296 14.34 24.02 9.42
C ASP A 296 13.45 23.79 8.18
N VAL A 297 13.98 23.11 7.15
CA VAL A 297 13.23 22.80 5.93
C VAL A 297 11.99 21.96 6.26
N ALA A 298 12.11 20.98 7.16
CA ALA A 298 10.96 20.16 7.55
C ALA A 298 9.87 20.97 8.26
N LYS A 299 10.24 21.96 9.07
CA LYS A 299 9.29 22.80 9.84
C LYS A 299 8.43 23.69 8.95
N GLU A 300 8.88 24.00 7.73
CA GLU A 300 8.09 24.73 6.74
C GLU A 300 6.87 23.92 6.28
N TRP A 301 6.89 22.60 6.44
CA TRP A 301 5.83 21.68 5.99
C TRP A 301 4.99 21.09 7.13
N ASP A 302 5.28 21.44 8.39
CA ASP A 302 4.61 20.85 9.56
C ASP A 302 3.10 21.15 9.60
N PHE A 303 2.67 22.34 9.16
CA PHE A 303 1.26 22.69 9.13
C PHE A 303 0.50 21.98 8.00
N GLU A 304 1.12 21.87 6.83
CA GLU A 304 0.61 21.16 5.66
C GLU A 304 0.43 19.67 5.97
N ALA A 305 1.31 19.09 6.80
CA ALA A 305 1.17 17.71 7.26
C ALA A 305 -0.16 17.44 7.98
N ARG A 306 -0.72 18.42 8.72
CA ARG A 306 -2.01 18.25 9.40
C ARG A 306 -3.14 17.89 8.45
N GLY A 307 -3.22 18.58 7.31
CA GLY A 307 -4.28 18.42 6.32
C GLY A 307 -4.04 17.33 5.28
N THR A 308 -2.92 16.62 5.38
CA THR A 308 -2.49 15.63 4.40
C THR A 308 -2.75 14.21 4.91
N CYS A 309 -3.00 13.25 4.02
CA CYS A 309 -3.23 11.86 4.44
C CYS A 309 -1.94 11.14 4.85
N CYS A 310 -0.83 11.47 4.19
CA CYS A 310 0.29 10.57 4.01
C CYS A 310 1.60 11.36 3.89
N GLY A 311 2.63 10.98 4.63
CA GLY A 311 3.90 11.72 4.69
C GLY A 311 4.82 11.51 3.49
N ASP A 312 4.70 10.37 2.82
CA ASP A 312 5.38 10.04 1.56
C ASP A 312 4.88 10.91 0.39
N TYR A 313 3.57 11.14 0.33
CA TYR A 313 2.96 12.15 -0.53
C TYR A 313 3.52 13.54 -0.21
N LEU A 314 3.56 13.94 1.07
CA LEU A 314 4.02 15.27 1.46
C LEU A 314 5.49 15.50 1.09
N LEU A 315 6.35 14.51 1.29
CA LEU A 315 7.74 14.55 0.83
C LEU A 315 7.84 14.71 -0.70
N SER A 316 7.05 13.94 -1.45
CA SER A 316 7.00 14.04 -2.92
C SER A 316 6.55 15.42 -3.38
N TYR A 317 5.56 15.99 -2.69
CA TYR A 317 5.04 17.32 -2.93
C TYR A 317 6.12 18.37 -2.64
N ALA A 318 6.78 18.30 -1.48
CA ALA A 318 7.87 19.20 -1.11
C ALA A 318 9.04 19.14 -2.12
N LEU A 319 9.48 17.93 -2.52
CA LEU A 319 10.53 17.76 -3.53
C LEU A 319 10.15 18.39 -4.88
N ARG A 320 8.90 18.25 -5.31
CA ARG A 320 8.43 18.84 -6.56
C ARG A 320 8.41 20.37 -6.50
N HIS A 321 8.01 20.94 -5.37
CA HIS A 321 7.84 22.38 -5.22
C HIS A 321 9.15 23.12 -4.91
N GLU A 322 10.03 22.50 -4.13
CA GLU A 322 11.29 23.14 -3.69
C GLU A 322 12.45 22.93 -4.67
N VAL A 323 12.52 21.76 -5.32
CA VAL A 323 13.66 21.39 -6.18
C VAL A 323 13.25 20.84 -7.55
N GLY A 324 11.95 20.83 -7.87
CA GLY A 324 11.45 20.46 -9.19
C GLY A 324 11.49 18.97 -9.53
N VAL A 325 11.78 18.10 -8.56
CA VAL A 325 11.93 16.64 -8.80
C VAL A 325 10.58 15.95 -8.79
N ARG A 326 10.35 15.06 -9.76
CA ARG A 326 9.15 14.22 -9.84
C ARG A 326 9.46 12.80 -9.42
N ALA A 327 8.47 12.11 -8.85
CA ALA A 327 8.56 10.69 -8.59
C ALA A 327 8.72 9.90 -9.91
N THR A 328 9.81 9.15 -10.01
CA THR A 328 10.10 8.27 -11.14
C THR A 328 9.59 6.87 -10.83
N ASN A 329 8.64 6.38 -11.62
CA ASN A 329 8.05 5.06 -11.41
C ASN A 329 8.99 3.95 -11.87
N VAL A 330 9.30 3.02 -10.96
CA VAL A 330 10.08 1.80 -11.25
C VAL A 330 9.37 0.52 -10.83
N TRP A 331 8.06 0.58 -10.55
CA TRP A 331 7.25 -0.61 -10.40
C TRP A 331 7.41 -1.51 -11.65
N PRO A 332 7.60 -2.84 -11.50
CA PRO A 332 7.43 -3.63 -10.28
C PRO A 332 8.72 -3.86 -9.46
N VAL A 333 9.85 -3.28 -9.85
CA VAL A 333 11.17 -3.56 -9.25
C VAL A 333 11.21 -3.13 -7.79
N VAL A 334 10.76 -1.93 -7.50
CA VAL A 334 10.39 -1.49 -6.15
C VAL A 334 8.93 -1.87 -5.96
N ASN A 335 8.62 -2.70 -4.95
CA ASN A 335 7.32 -3.35 -4.84
C ASN A 335 6.67 -3.18 -3.47
N GLY A 336 5.37 -2.86 -3.47
CA GLY A 336 4.55 -2.74 -2.26
C GLY A 336 3.95 -4.04 -1.77
N GLU A 337 4.19 -5.16 -2.46
CA GLU A 337 3.63 -6.46 -2.14
C GLU A 337 4.70 -7.42 -1.63
N LYS A 338 4.26 -8.40 -0.84
CA LYS A 338 5.10 -9.50 -0.35
C LYS A 338 4.93 -10.77 -1.20
N PRO A 339 5.76 -11.81 -1.00
CA PRO A 339 5.72 -13.01 -1.85
C PRO A 339 4.32 -13.59 -2.05
N SER A 340 3.49 -13.60 -0.99
CA SER A 340 2.14 -14.15 -1.08
C SER A 340 1.16 -13.29 -1.87
N THR A 341 1.30 -11.96 -1.90
CA THR A 341 0.30 -11.04 -2.49
C THR A 341 0.73 -10.44 -3.83
N MET A 342 2.03 -10.47 -4.16
CA MET A 342 2.55 -9.97 -5.43
C MET A 342 2.07 -10.81 -6.64
N SER A 343 2.05 -10.19 -7.82
CA SER A 343 1.47 -10.78 -9.02
C SER A 343 2.51 -11.49 -9.90
N TYR A 344 2.54 -12.81 -9.89
CA TYR A 344 3.39 -13.58 -10.81
C TYR A 344 2.68 -13.77 -12.15
N GLY A 345 3.13 -13.04 -13.16
CA GLY A 345 2.59 -13.12 -14.51
C GLY A 345 3.53 -12.48 -15.51
N LYS A 346 3.15 -12.52 -16.80
CA LYS A 346 4.03 -12.11 -17.92
C LYS A 346 4.70 -10.74 -17.74
N ALA A 347 4.01 -9.78 -17.13
CA ALA A 347 4.54 -8.43 -16.93
C ALA A 347 5.72 -8.36 -15.94
N GLN A 348 5.71 -9.19 -14.89
CA GLN A 348 6.67 -9.11 -13.78
C GLN A 348 7.63 -10.29 -13.73
N TRP A 349 7.27 -11.44 -14.31
CA TRP A 349 7.96 -12.73 -14.15
C TRP A 349 9.49 -12.67 -14.28
N CYS A 350 9.97 -11.95 -15.30
CA CYS A 350 11.40 -11.83 -15.60
C CYS A 350 12.03 -10.52 -15.10
N GLN A 351 11.25 -9.64 -14.47
CA GLN A 351 11.75 -8.39 -13.90
C GLN A 351 12.56 -8.66 -12.63
N PRO A 352 13.58 -7.83 -12.35
CA PRO A 352 14.27 -7.88 -11.06
C PRO A 352 13.33 -7.39 -9.95
N ILE A 353 13.62 -7.75 -8.70
CA ILE A 353 12.93 -7.25 -7.50
C ILE A 353 13.93 -6.73 -6.48
N VAL A 354 13.68 -5.51 -5.99
CA VAL A 354 14.53 -4.75 -5.07
C VAL A 354 13.91 -4.69 -3.68
N THR A 355 12.60 -4.42 -3.58
CA THR A 355 11.89 -4.38 -2.30
C THR A 355 10.63 -5.21 -2.31
N MET A 356 10.27 -5.72 -1.12
CA MET A 356 9.00 -6.37 -0.82
C MET A 356 8.48 -5.82 0.50
N HIS A 357 7.27 -5.29 0.53
CA HIS A 357 6.67 -4.63 1.70
C HIS A 357 5.59 -5.50 2.36
N HIS A 358 5.23 -5.16 3.60
CA HIS A 358 4.34 -5.93 4.47
C HIS A 358 4.86 -7.33 4.81
N VAL A 359 6.18 -7.51 4.79
CA VAL A 359 6.81 -8.76 5.18
C VAL A 359 6.79 -8.90 6.71
N SER A 360 6.31 -10.03 7.19
CA SER A 360 6.44 -10.39 8.61
C SER A 360 7.89 -10.70 8.98
N SER A 361 8.21 -10.74 10.27
CA SER A 361 9.52 -11.19 10.73
C SER A 361 9.87 -12.62 10.28
N GLU A 362 8.86 -13.48 10.13
CA GLU A 362 9.02 -14.82 9.55
C GLU A 362 9.38 -14.76 8.06
N GLU A 363 8.66 -13.92 7.29
CA GLU A 363 8.94 -13.72 5.86
C GLU A 363 10.32 -13.08 5.63
N VAL A 364 10.75 -12.12 6.46
CA VAL A 364 12.12 -11.54 6.42
C VAL A 364 13.18 -12.62 6.62
N THR A 365 12.95 -13.53 7.58
CA THR A 365 13.89 -14.63 7.85
C THR A 365 13.98 -15.58 6.65
N GLY A 366 12.84 -16.02 6.11
CA GLY A 366 12.81 -16.91 4.95
C GLY A 366 13.42 -16.28 3.69
N LEU A 367 13.20 -14.97 3.47
CA LEU A 367 13.83 -14.22 2.37
C LEU A 367 15.35 -14.12 2.54
N HIS A 368 15.85 -13.91 3.76
CA HIS A 368 17.28 -13.87 4.04
C HIS A 368 17.95 -15.24 3.87
N GLU A 369 17.32 -16.30 4.37
CA GLU A 369 17.80 -17.67 4.17
C GLU A 369 17.91 -18.02 2.69
N PHE A 370 16.93 -17.61 1.88
CA PHE A 370 16.99 -17.80 0.43
C PHE A 370 18.18 -17.05 -0.22
N GLU A 371 18.48 -15.84 0.22
CA GLU A 371 19.65 -15.10 -0.28
C GLU A 371 20.98 -15.75 0.14
N LEU A 372 21.05 -16.32 1.36
CA LEU A 372 22.19 -17.11 1.83
C LEU A 372 22.39 -18.39 1.00
N GLU A 373 21.32 -19.12 0.69
CA GLU A 373 21.33 -20.29 -0.21
C GLU A 373 21.90 -19.91 -1.59
N ARG A 374 21.61 -18.70 -2.07
CA ARG A 374 22.10 -18.13 -3.35
C ARG A 374 23.48 -17.47 -3.22
N SER A 375 24.06 -17.43 -2.03
CA SER A 375 25.35 -16.78 -1.71
C SER A 375 25.43 -15.32 -2.20
N PHE A 376 24.29 -14.62 -2.26
CA PHE A 376 24.18 -13.24 -2.75
C PHE A 376 24.74 -13.00 -4.17
N THR A 377 24.95 -14.05 -4.98
CA THR A 377 25.75 -13.99 -6.22
C THR A 377 25.02 -13.41 -7.44
N SER A 378 23.72 -13.18 -7.35
CA SER A 378 22.93 -12.68 -8.49
C SER A 378 21.68 -11.93 -8.03
N PRO A 379 21.20 -10.95 -8.82
CA PRO A 379 19.92 -10.30 -8.58
C PRO A 379 18.76 -11.30 -8.50
N LEU A 380 17.77 -11.00 -7.68
CA LEU A 380 16.53 -11.77 -7.57
C LEU A 380 15.50 -11.29 -8.59
N ARG A 381 14.73 -12.22 -9.16
CA ARG A 381 13.57 -11.93 -10.01
C ARG A 381 12.29 -12.47 -9.40
N PHE A 382 11.14 -12.00 -9.88
CA PHE A 382 9.83 -12.50 -9.47
C PHE A 382 9.69 -14.02 -9.61
N ARG A 383 10.18 -14.62 -10.70
CA ARG A 383 10.15 -16.08 -10.86
C ARG A 383 10.88 -16.82 -9.74
N ASP A 384 11.99 -16.26 -9.23
CA ASP A 384 12.83 -16.94 -8.24
C ASP A 384 12.08 -16.95 -6.89
N VAL A 385 11.40 -15.85 -6.57
CA VAL A 385 10.48 -15.74 -5.41
C VAL A 385 9.31 -16.71 -5.56
N TYR A 386 8.69 -16.80 -6.75
CA TYR A 386 7.60 -17.74 -7.02
C TYR A 386 8.00 -19.18 -6.72
N HIS A 387 9.12 -19.64 -7.29
CA HIS A 387 9.59 -21.01 -7.13
C HIS A 387 9.89 -21.33 -5.66
N ARG A 388 10.49 -20.39 -4.93
CA ARG A 388 10.85 -20.61 -3.53
C ARG A 388 9.66 -20.61 -2.58
N PHE A 389 8.72 -19.66 -2.74
CA PHE A 389 7.72 -19.35 -1.72
C PHE A 389 6.30 -19.71 -2.10
N ILE A 390 5.98 -19.91 -3.39
CA ILE A 390 4.59 -19.96 -3.86
C ILE A 390 4.23 -21.26 -4.55
N GLU A 391 5.10 -21.78 -5.41
CA GLU A 391 4.79 -22.91 -6.29
C GLU A 391 4.21 -24.13 -5.53
N HIS A 392 4.79 -24.46 -4.37
CA HIS A 392 4.38 -25.60 -3.56
C HIS A 392 3.12 -25.38 -2.72
N LEU A 393 2.60 -24.15 -2.66
CA LEU A 393 1.41 -23.78 -1.88
C LEU A 393 0.13 -23.72 -2.71
N LEU A 394 0.23 -23.83 -4.04
CA LEU A 394 -0.93 -23.71 -4.92
C LEU A 394 -1.76 -25.00 -4.91
N GLU A 395 -3.07 -24.84 -4.73
CA GLU A 395 -4.02 -25.95 -4.62
C GLU A 395 -5.20 -25.78 -5.58
N ASP A 396 -5.90 -26.86 -5.89
CA ASP A 396 -7.10 -26.77 -6.74
C ASP A 396 -8.29 -26.07 -6.04
N LYS A 397 -8.34 -26.14 -4.71
CA LYS A 397 -9.34 -25.50 -3.86
C LYS A 397 -8.73 -25.25 -2.48
N ARG A 398 -8.88 -24.04 -1.97
CA ARG A 398 -8.60 -23.67 -0.59
C ARG A 398 -9.78 -22.90 0.00
N GLU A 399 -10.18 -23.30 1.20
CA GLU A 399 -11.29 -22.72 1.96
C GLU A 399 -10.79 -21.62 2.91
N SER A 400 -11.67 -20.70 3.29
CA SER A 400 -11.34 -19.56 4.17
C SER A 400 -10.13 -18.77 3.67
N TRP A 401 -10.09 -18.54 2.35
CA TRP A 401 -8.91 -18.00 1.68
C TRP A 401 -9.26 -17.04 0.55
N ASP A 402 -8.54 -15.92 0.50
CA ASP A 402 -8.64 -14.91 -0.56
C ASP A 402 -7.33 -14.84 -1.34
N ASN A 403 -7.31 -15.45 -2.53
CA ASN A 403 -6.19 -15.38 -3.45
C ASN A 403 -6.07 -14.03 -4.18
N LEU A 404 -6.90 -13.04 -3.83
CA LEU A 404 -6.88 -11.68 -4.39
C LEU A 404 -7.23 -11.62 -5.88
N SER A 405 -8.10 -12.53 -6.34
CA SER A 405 -8.64 -12.46 -7.70
C SER A 405 -9.58 -11.25 -7.86
N GLU A 406 -9.30 -10.40 -8.85
CA GLU A 406 -9.94 -9.11 -9.10
C GLU A 406 -9.85 -8.58 -10.55
N ASP A 407 -9.25 -9.30 -11.50
CA ASP A 407 -9.12 -8.81 -12.89
C ASP A 407 -10.48 -8.76 -13.61
N VAL A 408 -11.34 -9.74 -13.35
CA VAL A 408 -12.68 -9.82 -13.93
C VAL A 408 -13.66 -10.48 -12.96
N PHE A 409 -14.88 -9.94 -12.90
CA PHE A 409 -15.98 -10.49 -12.12
C PHE A 409 -17.11 -11.03 -12.99
N TYR A 410 -17.68 -12.14 -12.53
CA TYR A 410 -18.95 -12.70 -12.97
C TYR A 410 -19.87 -12.73 -11.77
N LEU A 411 -21.02 -12.08 -11.86
CA LEU A 411 -22.00 -11.93 -10.79
C LEU A 411 -23.40 -11.66 -11.38
N ASP A 412 -24.44 -11.86 -10.58
CA ASP A 412 -25.80 -11.43 -10.93
C ASP A 412 -26.11 -10.10 -10.24
N GLU A 413 -26.06 -9.02 -11.02
CA GLU A 413 -26.30 -7.63 -10.57
C GLU A 413 -27.66 -7.44 -9.85
N LYS A 414 -28.63 -8.36 -10.03
CA LYS A 414 -29.96 -8.26 -9.42
C LYS A 414 -30.06 -8.91 -8.04
N THR A 415 -29.10 -9.75 -7.67
CA THR A 415 -29.19 -10.56 -6.44
C THR A 415 -28.89 -9.75 -5.19
N ARG A 416 -28.10 -8.68 -5.31
CA ARG A 416 -27.68 -7.82 -4.20
C ARG A 416 -27.08 -6.51 -4.71
N GLU A 417 -26.85 -5.58 -3.78
CA GLU A 417 -26.09 -4.38 -4.05
C GLU A 417 -24.58 -4.68 -4.10
N TYR A 418 -23.94 -4.19 -5.14
CA TYR A 418 -22.49 -4.31 -5.36
C TYR A 418 -21.86 -2.91 -5.37
N SER A 419 -20.59 -2.81 -5.00
CA SER A 419 -19.87 -1.55 -5.08
C SER A 419 -19.59 -1.15 -6.53
N ASP A 420 -19.40 0.15 -6.79
CA ASP A 420 -19.02 0.64 -8.12
C ASP A 420 -17.76 -0.04 -8.64
N TRP A 421 -16.79 -0.29 -7.75
CA TRP A 421 -15.55 -1.01 -8.09
C TRP A 421 -15.80 -2.44 -8.57
N GLN A 422 -16.76 -3.14 -7.96
CA GLN A 422 -17.17 -4.48 -8.42
C GLN A 422 -17.86 -4.38 -9.77
N LEU A 423 -18.85 -3.50 -9.92
CA LEU A 423 -19.61 -3.33 -11.17
C LEU A 423 -18.76 -2.86 -12.35
N GLN A 424 -17.68 -2.12 -12.11
CA GLN A 424 -16.70 -1.72 -13.13
C GLN A 424 -15.86 -2.88 -13.65
N ARG A 425 -15.62 -3.90 -12.82
CA ARG A 425 -14.84 -5.12 -13.16
C ARG A 425 -15.71 -6.28 -13.61
N THR A 426 -17.02 -6.17 -13.46
CA THR A 426 -17.98 -7.14 -13.99
C THR A 426 -17.91 -7.18 -15.51
N LYS A 427 -17.75 -8.37 -16.08
CA LYS A 427 -17.82 -8.55 -17.54
C LYS A 427 -19.25 -8.33 -18.02
N LYS A 428 -19.43 -7.37 -18.94
CA LYS A 428 -20.74 -6.99 -19.51
C LYS A 428 -20.82 -7.43 -20.97
N GLY A 429 -21.94 -8.05 -21.35
CA GLY A 429 -22.19 -8.52 -22.72
C GLY A 429 -21.41 -9.78 -23.10
N ASP A 430 -21.90 -10.50 -24.12
CA ASP A 430 -21.23 -11.64 -24.77
C ASP A 430 -20.75 -12.79 -23.86
N LEU A 431 -21.41 -12.97 -22.71
CA LEU A 431 -21.14 -14.10 -21.82
C LEU A 431 -21.56 -15.42 -22.49
N SER A 432 -20.61 -16.34 -22.58
CA SER A 432 -20.85 -17.75 -22.88
C SER A 432 -21.76 -18.40 -21.84
N SER A 433 -22.31 -19.57 -22.14
CA SER A 433 -23.12 -20.32 -21.18
C SER A 433 -22.35 -20.64 -19.89
N ILE A 434 -21.05 -20.93 -20.00
CA ILE A 434 -20.19 -21.23 -18.85
C ILE A 434 -19.96 -19.98 -17.99
N GLU A 435 -19.74 -18.82 -18.60
CA GLU A 435 -19.51 -17.57 -17.88
C GLU A 435 -20.77 -17.05 -17.17
N ARG A 436 -21.96 -17.24 -17.78
CA ARG A 436 -23.24 -16.90 -17.14
C ARG A 436 -23.48 -17.67 -15.85
N GLU A 437 -22.99 -18.91 -15.79
CA GLU A 437 -23.15 -19.77 -14.63
C GLU A 437 -22.01 -19.64 -13.62
N ALA A 438 -20.92 -18.93 -13.96
CA ALA A 438 -19.69 -18.90 -13.16
C ALA A 438 -19.90 -18.47 -11.71
N HIS A 439 -20.84 -17.55 -11.48
CA HIS A 439 -21.15 -17.00 -10.16
C HIS A 439 -22.01 -17.93 -9.29
N LEU A 440 -22.57 -19.01 -9.84
CA LEU A 440 -23.52 -19.88 -9.15
C LEU A 440 -22.87 -20.82 -8.13
N GLY A 441 -21.56 -21.03 -8.22
CA GLY A 441 -20.84 -21.92 -7.31
C GLY A 441 -19.38 -22.10 -7.66
N PHE A 442 -18.63 -22.74 -6.75
CA PHE A 442 -17.18 -22.83 -6.86
C PHE A 442 -16.76 -23.64 -8.09
N ASN A 443 -17.47 -24.74 -8.37
CA ASN A 443 -17.19 -25.59 -9.52
C ASN A 443 -17.51 -24.91 -10.84
N GLN A 444 -18.56 -24.07 -10.89
CA GLN A 444 -18.89 -23.26 -12.06
C GLN A 444 -17.82 -22.19 -12.30
N CYS A 445 -17.36 -21.52 -11.24
CA CYS A 445 -16.26 -20.56 -11.30
C CYS A 445 -14.96 -21.23 -11.78
N LYS A 446 -14.61 -22.41 -11.22
CA LYS A 446 -13.49 -23.25 -11.67
C LYS A 446 -13.59 -23.60 -13.15
N LYS A 447 -14.76 -24.07 -13.59
CA LYS A 447 -15.00 -24.43 -14.99
C LYS A 447 -14.83 -23.23 -15.91
N ALA A 448 -15.32 -22.06 -15.52
CA ALA A 448 -15.18 -20.84 -16.28
C ALA A 448 -13.69 -20.42 -16.39
N CYS A 449 -12.92 -20.50 -15.30
CA CYS A 449 -11.48 -20.23 -15.35
C CYS A 449 -10.71 -21.23 -16.22
N HIS A 450 -11.03 -22.52 -16.15
CA HIS A 450 -10.40 -23.53 -17.01
C HIS A 450 -10.65 -23.30 -18.51
N ASN A 451 -11.81 -22.75 -18.87
CA ASN A 451 -12.16 -22.43 -20.26
C ASN A 451 -11.57 -21.10 -20.74
N ASP A 452 -11.20 -20.19 -19.83
CA ASP A 452 -10.48 -18.97 -20.20
C ASP A 452 -8.97 -19.30 -20.34
N PRO A 453 -8.37 -19.11 -21.54
CA PRO A 453 -6.95 -19.40 -21.75
C PRO A 453 -6.03 -18.48 -20.92
N GLY A 454 -6.51 -17.31 -20.51
CA GLY A 454 -5.76 -16.35 -19.71
C GLY A 454 -5.97 -16.49 -18.21
N CYS A 455 -6.90 -17.30 -17.72
CA CYS A 455 -7.17 -17.40 -16.29
C CYS A 455 -6.23 -18.41 -15.60
N PHE A 456 -5.47 -17.95 -14.60
CA PHE A 456 -4.62 -18.81 -13.75
C PHE A 456 -5.23 -19.12 -12.40
N GLN A 457 -6.08 -18.24 -11.88
CA GLN A 457 -6.69 -18.42 -10.56
C GLN A 457 -8.08 -17.82 -10.52
N PHE A 458 -8.88 -18.29 -9.57
CA PHE A 458 -10.25 -17.86 -9.38
C PHE A 458 -10.64 -17.88 -7.91
N ARG A 459 -11.67 -17.14 -7.56
CA ARG A 459 -12.23 -17.06 -6.21
C ARG A 459 -13.74 -16.94 -6.27
N LEU A 460 -14.43 -17.62 -5.36
CA LEU A 460 -15.85 -17.42 -5.11
C LEU A 460 -16.03 -16.82 -3.71
N ASN A 461 -16.74 -15.69 -3.64
CA ASN A 461 -17.24 -15.14 -2.39
C ASN A 461 -18.55 -14.41 -2.65
N GLN A 462 -19.56 -14.68 -1.82
CA GLN A 462 -20.88 -14.03 -1.87
C GLN A 462 -21.48 -13.91 -3.29
N GLY A 463 -21.50 -15.01 -4.05
CA GLY A 463 -22.04 -15.02 -5.42
C GLY A 463 -21.25 -14.17 -6.43
N ILE A 464 -19.98 -13.87 -6.17
CA ILE A 464 -19.05 -13.30 -7.15
C ILE A 464 -18.00 -14.35 -7.48
N CYS A 465 -17.95 -14.76 -8.75
CA CYS A 465 -16.79 -15.45 -9.30
C CYS A 465 -15.80 -14.41 -9.81
N ALA A 466 -14.64 -14.33 -9.15
CA ALA A 466 -13.54 -13.47 -9.54
C ALA A 466 -12.42 -14.29 -10.16
N MET A 467 -11.80 -13.78 -11.22
CA MET A 467 -10.68 -14.46 -11.89
C MET A 467 -9.49 -13.52 -12.06
N ASN A 468 -8.29 -14.10 -12.17
CA ASN A 468 -7.05 -13.39 -12.43
C ASN A 468 -6.21 -14.04 -13.53
N LYS A 469 -5.49 -13.17 -14.26
CA LYS A 469 -4.53 -13.51 -15.33
C LYS A 469 -3.09 -13.58 -14.84
N SER A 470 -2.89 -13.42 -13.54
CA SER A 470 -1.63 -13.60 -12.83
C SER A 470 -1.86 -14.57 -11.68
N ILE A 471 -0.76 -15.11 -11.17
CA ILE A 471 -0.76 -15.99 -10.01
C ILE A 471 -0.44 -15.14 -8.78
N LYS A 472 -1.22 -15.30 -7.72
CA LYS A 472 -1.04 -14.74 -6.38
C LYS A 472 -1.43 -15.85 -5.41
N HIS A 473 -0.74 -15.97 -4.28
CA HIS A 473 -1.16 -16.89 -3.24
C HIS A 473 -2.27 -16.26 -2.39
N GLY A 474 -2.17 -14.98 -2.07
CA GLY A 474 -3.13 -14.25 -1.24
C GLY A 474 -3.00 -14.55 0.25
N ARG A 475 -4.12 -14.48 0.96
CA ARG A 475 -4.15 -14.44 2.43
C ARG A 475 -5.32 -15.21 3.03
N PRO A 476 -5.20 -15.68 4.29
CA PRO A 476 -6.33 -16.26 5.01
C PRO A 476 -7.45 -15.23 5.20
N ARG A 477 -8.69 -15.70 5.17
CA ARG A 477 -9.90 -14.92 5.50
C ARG A 477 -10.78 -15.73 6.43
N LYS A 478 -10.95 -15.23 7.65
CA LYS A 478 -11.93 -15.78 8.59
C LYS A 478 -13.33 -15.34 8.13
N PRO A 479 -14.27 -16.27 7.89
CA PRO A 479 -15.64 -15.89 7.54
C PRO A 479 -16.31 -15.18 8.72
N GLU A 480 -16.88 -14.00 8.50
CA GLU A 480 -17.63 -13.27 9.53
C GLU A 480 -19.01 -13.89 9.77
N THR A 481 -19.59 -14.49 8.73
CA THR A 481 -20.87 -15.20 8.75
C THR A 481 -20.78 -16.46 7.89
N LYS A 482 -21.76 -17.37 8.01
CA LYS A 482 -21.83 -18.54 7.13
C LYS A 482 -21.95 -18.18 5.64
N ASP A 483 -22.54 -17.01 5.34
CA ASP A 483 -22.75 -16.53 3.98
C ASP A 483 -21.53 -15.77 3.42
N ASP A 484 -20.49 -15.54 4.24
CA ASP A 484 -19.23 -14.91 3.86
C ASP A 484 -18.09 -15.94 3.67
N GLU A 485 -18.39 -17.04 2.99
CA GLU A 485 -17.37 -18.04 2.67
C GLU A 485 -16.42 -17.51 1.57
N TRP A 486 -15.12 -17.66 1.80
CA TRP A 486 -14.06 -17.29 0.86
C TRP A 486 -13.41 -18.56 0.31
N LEU A 487 -13.68 -18.88 -0.95
CA LEU A 487 -13.12 -20.05 -1.62
C LEU A 487 -12.20 -19.62 -2.75
N SER A 488 -10.94 -20.04 -2.71
CA SER A 488 -9.94 -19.75 -3.73
C SER A 488 -9.50 -21.02 -4.45
N GLY A 489 -9.11 -20.90 -5.72
CA GLY A 489 -8.59 -22.01 -6.50
C GLY A 489 -7.61 -21.52 -7.56
N TRP A 490 -6.72 -22.43 -7.96
CA TRP A 490 -5.69 -22.20 -8.97
C TRP A 490 -5.79 -23.28 -10.05
N ASP A 491 -5.61 -22.90 -11.30
CA ASP A 491 -5.49 -23.84 -12.42
C ASP A 491 -4.04 -24.37 -12.47
N VAL A 492 -3.67 -25.19 -11.48
CA VAL A 492 -2.30 -25.66 -11.26
C VAL A 492 -1.69 -26.30 -12.52
N PRO A 493 -2.39 -27.15 -13.29
CA PRO A 493 -1.84 -27.69 -14.54
C PRO A 493 -1.52 -26.62 -15.59
N LYS A 494 -2.38 -25.61 -15.74
CA LYS A 494 -2.15 -24.48 -16.67
C LYS A 494 -1.00 -23.60 -16.19
N ILE A 495 -0.94 -23.33 -14.89
CA ILE A 495 0.14 -22.57 -14.26
C ILE A 495 1.49 -23.26 -14.48
N ASN A 496 1.59 -24.56 -14.19
CA ASN A 496 2.83 -25.32 -14.34
C ASN A 496 3.31 -25.32 -15.79
N ARG A 497 2.40 -25.44 -16.76
CA ARG A 497 2.75 -25.32 -18.18
C ARG A 497 3.28 -23.92 -18.52
N TRP A 498 2.60 -22.87 -18.08
CA TRP A 498 3.04 -21.49 -18.32
C TRP A 498 4.41 -21.22 -17.68
N VAL A 499 4.65 -21.68 -16.46
CA VAL A 499 5.93 -21.57 -15.76
C VAL A 499 7.05 -22.24 -16.55
N GLN A 500 6.82 -23.45 -17.06
CA GLN A 500 7.79 -24.18 -17.90
C GLN A 500 8.10 -23.45 -19.20
N GLU A 501 7.06 -22.98 -19.90
CA GLU A 501 7.18 -22.20 -21.15
C GLU A 501 7.93 -20.87 -20.95
N ASN A 502 7.88 -20.31 -19.73
CA ASN A 502 8.52 -19.03 -19.37
C ASN A 502 9.75 -19.22 -18.46
N SER A 503 10.37 -20.40 -18.46
CA SER A 503 11.53 -20.73 -17.62
C SER A 503 12.79 -19.90 -17.95
N ASN A 504 12.92 -19.39 -19.17
CA ASN A 504 14.07 -18.59 -19.59
C ASN A 504 13.72 -17.09 -19.69
N CYS A 505 14.34 -16.29 -18.82
CA CYS A 505 14.18 -14.84 -18.78
C CYS A 505 15.30 -14.04 -19.45
N GLY A 506 16.34 -14.70 -19.98
CA GLY A 506 17.49 -14.01 -20.58
C GLY A 506 18.19 -13.06 -19.60
N LYS A 507 18.82 -12.01 -20.15
CA LYS A 507 19.51 -10.95 -19.39
C LYS A 507 18.53 -10.05 -18.65
N ILE A 508 18.96 -9.46 -17.53
CA ILE A 508 18.14 -8.51 -16.78
C ILE A 508 18.01 -7.22 -17.59
N THR A 509 16.78 -6.74 -17.70
CA THR A 509 16.48 -5.40 -18.18
C THR A 509 16.23 -4.53 -16.96
N TRP A 510 17.12 -3.57 -16.71
CA TRP A 510 16.95 -2.62 -15.62
C TRP A 510 15.89 -1.57 -15.97
N PRO A 511 15.11 -1.09 -14.99
CA PRO A 511 14.11 -0.06 -15.24
C PRO A 511 14.82 1.21 -15.71
N SER A 512 14.32 1.77 -16.81
CA SER A 512 14.81 3.03 -17.35
C SER A 512 14.37 4.18 -16.45
N VAL A 513 15.32 4.90 -15.88
CA VAL A 513 15.08 6.19 -15.24
C VAL A 513 15.39 7.28 -16.26
N HIS A 514 14.41 8.13 -16.54
CA HIS A 514 14.51 9.23 -17.50
C HIS A 514 14.14 10.52 -16.81
N THR A 515 14.90 11.58 -17.10
CA THR A 515 14.71 12.94 -16.57
C THR A 515 13.47 13.61 -17.12
#